data_AF-A0A9P3G1C8-F1
#
_entry.id   AF-A0A9P3G1C8-F1
#
_cell.length_a   1.000
_cell.length_b   1.000
_cell.length_c   1.000
_cell.angle_alpha   90.00
_cell.angle_beta   90.00
_cell.angle_gamma   90.00
#
_symmetry.space_group_name_H-M   'P 1'
#
loop_
_entity.id
_entity.type
_entity.pdbx_description
1 polymer ?
#
loop_
_entity_poly.entity_id
_entity_poly.type
_entity_poly.pdbx_seq_one_letter_code
_entity_poly.pdbx_strand_id
1 'polypeptide(L)'
;MRYALALLAAVSPALAGVQEVWWNITYVQQANPDGLQPRRVIGINGTWPPPPIDIQSTDDLVVHAYNSLDQPMTLHHHGMFFNSTSWMDGAQSISQCGVPPGQSFDYTVPISTNGQHGTYWIHSHAGGQYVDGLRAPVVIHPPQEKHSYDEEFTVVLGDWYHDEHSVLLKQFISVANPGGAEPVPDSALIYFAQNATYMGPIAGTSPDPVTAAVGFNENATLPFQPGKTYRLRIVNTSAFAMFFFWIDGHDMRIIEVDGTDVEEYPTDLVTVTVAQRYSVLVTARSDASQNWMIHANMDTDMFDTVPPALNPNITSSVTYDASKPITDLGTIDEYHDIDDMALVPLDVEPMLPSTRTIPLEVTFDTMDDGTNRAMFNGQTFVNPLVPTVMSEMSLGQNATQVEAYGPFSFVLNHLEVIDIILQNGDAGKHPFHLHGHKFQIVQRSTDYTSDDPTLNPPINETQTNPVRRDTVQVPSGEGVTLRVVADNPGAWIFHCHIEWHLQAGLAVTFIEAPLEAQARNAIPDVMYQQCAALSLPTSGNAAGHPASDLLDFAGWTLGPYQQVLGWRPKGIGAMAGCVLTAVLGMMTVTWYSLGGHISEEEMEHEARLQQEEKRRRGKFFGLYKPKN
;
A
#
# COMPACT_ATOMS: atom_id res chain seq x y z
N MET A 1 -44.47 -49.19 31.30
CA MET A 1 -44.76 -48.30 30.16
C MET A 1 -45.06 -46.90 30.69
N ARG A 2 -44.02 -46.19 31.16
CA ARG A 2 -44.09 -44.82 31.67
C ARG A 2 -42.73 -44.18 31.41
N TYR A 3 -42.76 -42.89 31.03
CA TYR A 3 -41.64 -41.98 30.83
C TYR A 3 -40.89 -42.07 29.50
N ALA A 4 -41.51 -41.53 28.46
CA ALA A 4 -40.80 -40.90 27.36
C ALA A 4 -41.70 -39.77 26.84
N LEU A 5 -41.39 -38.53 27.21
CA LEU A 5 -41.73 -37.26 26.52
C LEU A 5 -41.52 -36.11 27.53
N ALA A 6 -40.33 -35.51 27.53
CA ALA A 6 -40.07 -34.12 27.96
C ALA A 6 -38.57 -33.84 27.81
N LEU A 7 -38.08 -33.65 26.58
CA LEU A 7 -36.78 -33.06 26.27
C LEU A 7 -36.77 -32.61 24.81
N LEU A 8 -37.61 -31.62 24.53
CA LEU A 8 -37.69 -30.92 23.24
C LEU A 8 -38.29 -29.54 23.50
N ALA A 9 -37.45 -28.62 23.99
CA ALA A 9 -37.65 -27.15 23.88
C ALA A 9 -36.56 -26.41 24.68
N ALA A 10 -35.40 -26.21 24.06
CA ALA A 10 -34.54 -25.03 24.25
C ALA A 10 -33.36 -25.12 23.27
N VAL A 11 -33.66 -25.20 21.96
CA VAL A 11 -32.69 -24.75 20.95
C VAL A 11 -33.16 -23.34 20.62
N SER A 12 -32.57 -22.34 21.27
CA SER A 12 -32.67 -20.98 20.78
C SER A 12 -32.02 -20.98 19.40
N PRO A 13 -32.73 -20.60 18.32
CA PRO A 13 -32.03 -20.32 17.07
C PRO A 13 -31.04 -19.20 17.37
N ALA A 14 -29.75 -19.43 17.13
CA ALA A 14 -28.82 -18.33 16.97
C ALA A 14 -29.25 -17.60 15.70
N LEU A 15 -30.05 -16.55 15.86
CA LEU A 15 -30.28 -15.60 14.79
C LEU A 15 -28.95 -14.90 14.59
N ALA A 16 -28.39 -14.97 13.38
CA ALA A 16 -27.25 -14.13 13.01
C ALA A 16 -27.60 -12.67 13.34
N GLY A 17 -26.77 -12.03 14.16
CA GLY A 17 -26.95 -10.63 14.52
C GLY A 17 -26.53 -9.72 13.37
N VAL A 18 -26.91 -8.45 13.45
CA VAL A 18 -26.33 -7.40 12.62
C VAL A 18 -25.73 -6.39 13.57
N GLN A 19 -24.43 -6.12 13.43
CA GLN A 19 -23.77 -5.01 14.11
C GLN A 19 -23.74 -3.82 13.14
N GLU A 20 -24.41 -2.74 13.53
CA GLU A 20 -24.44 -1.51 12.74
C GLU A 20 -23.51 -0.45 13.36
N VAL A 21 -22.80 0.29 12.50
CA VAL A 21 -22.00 1.47 12.89
C VAL A 21 -22.30 2.65 11.96
N TRP A 22 -22.38 3.85 12.52
CA TRP A 22 -22.67 5.08 11.76
C TRP A 22 -21.45 5.98 11.69
N TRP A 23 -20.89 6.07 10.49
CA TRP A 23 -19.62 6.73 10.23
C TRP A 23 -19.84 7.96 9.35
N ASN A 24 -19.86 9.13 9.98
CA ASN A 24 -19.72 10.38 9.23
C ASN A 24 -18.23 10.66 8.99
N ILE A 25 -17.80 10.55 7.74
CA ILE A 25 -16.42 10.71 7.33
C ILE A 25 -16.11 12.20 7.19
N THR A 26 -15.22 12.71 8.04
CA THR A 26 -15.02 14.16 8.24
C THR A 26 -13.55 14.52 8.28
N TYR A 27 -13.20 15.74 7.90
CA TYR A 27 -11.90 16.31 8.24
C TYR A 27 -11.81 16.63 9.73
N VAL A 28 -10.69 16.29 10.35
CA VAL A 28 -10.30 16.67 11.71
C VAL A 28 -9.05 17.53 11.61
N GLN A 29 -9.09 18.70 12.23
CA GLN A 29 -7.98 19.66 12.19
C GLN A 29 -7.06 19.45 13.39
N GLN A 30 -5.78 19.77 13.24
CA GLN A 30 -4.80 19.80 14.33
C GLN A 30 -4.57 18.44 15.02
N ALA A 31 -4.71 17.32 14.30
CA ALA A 31 -4.27 16.03 14.84
C ALA A 31 -2.74 16.03 14.97
N ASN A 32 -2.25 15.64 16.14
CA ASN A 32 -0.82 15.64 16.47
C ASN A 32 -0.47 14.44 17.37
N PRO A 33 -0.46 13.21 16.83
CA PRO A 33 -0.24 11.99 17.61
C PRO A 33 1.21 11.81 18.07
N ASP A 34 2.18 12.35 17.33
CA ASP A 34 3.60 12.29 17.65
C ASP A 34 4.09 13.48 18.50
N GLY A 35 3.22 14.48 18.71
CA GLY A 35 3.55 15.68 19.48
C GLY A 35 4.47 16.67 18.75
N LEU A 36 4.77 16.45 17.46
CA LEU A 36 5.75 17.23 16.70
C LEU A 36 5.07 18.29 15.82
N GLN A 37 4.10 17.89 14.99
CA GLN A 37 3.44 18.79 14.04
C GLN A 37 1.93 18.52 13.94
N PRO A 38 1.08 19.54 14.21
CA PRO A 38 -0.34 19.41 13.96
C PRO A 38 -0.64 19.44 12.47
N ARG A 39 -1.47 18.49 12.00
CA ARG A 39 -1.95 18.44 10.62
C ARG A 39 -3.45 18.16 10.53
N ARG A 40 -4.01 18.37 9.34
CA ARG A 40 -5.36 17.89 9.02
C ARG A 40 -5.31 16.39 8.72
N VAL A 41 -6.35 15.69 9.16
CA VAL A 41 -6.58 14.27 8.89
C VAL A 41 -8.03 14.02 8.51
N ILE A 42 -8.30 12.82 8.01
CA ILE A 42 -9.64 12.26 7.81
C ILE A 42 -9.95 11.37 9.01
N GLY A 43 -11.02 11.71 9.72
CA GLY A 43 -11.51 10.99 10.88
C GLY A 43 -13.00 10.67 10.75
N ILE A 44 -13.59 10.22 11.84
CA ILE A 44 -14.99 9.80 11.90
C ILE A 44 -15.70 10.58 12.99
N ASN A 45 -16.88 11.12 12.66
CA ASN A 45 -17.73 11.89 13.55
C ASN A 45 -16.98 13.08 14.20
N GLY A 46 -16.06 13.72 13.46
CA GLY A 46 -15.24 14.84 13.95
C GLY A 46 -14.10 14.45 14.90
N THR A 47 -13.79 13.15 15.03
CA THR A 47 -12.75 12.63 15.91
C THR A 47 -11.74 11.78 15.14
N TRP A 48 -10.50 11.74 15.64
CA TRP A 48 -9.44 10.90 15.12
C TRP A 48 -8.65 10.31 16.30
N PRO A 49 -8.25 9.03 16.26
CA PRO A 49 -8.42 8.07 15.16
C PRO A 49 -9.88 7.60 14.94
N PRO A 50 -10.23 7.11 13.74
CA PRO A 50 -11.48 6.39 13.51
C PRO A 50 -11.71 5.28 14.55
N PRO A 51 -12.93 5.09 15.09
CA PRO A 51 -13.16 4.14 16.17
C PRO A 51 -12.86 2.69 15.74
N PRO A 52 -12.24 1.88 16.61
CA PRO A 52 -11.99 0.47 16.34
C PRO A 52 -13.30 -0.31 16.39
N ILE A 53 -13.38 -1.40 15.64
CA ILE A 53 -14.56 -2.29 15.59
C ILE A 53 -14.23 -3.60 16.32
N ASP A 54 -15.15 -4.07 17.15
CA ASP A 54 -15.02 -5.30 17.94
C ASP A 54 -16.37 -6.02 17.93
N ILE A 55 -16.44 -7.17 17.27
CA ILE A 55 -17.70 -7.88 16.95
C ILE A 55 -17.56 -9.40 17.03
N GLN A 56 -18.68 -10.11 17.03
CA GLN A 56 -18.72 -11.56 16.97
C GLN A 56 -18.84 -12.05 15.51
N SER A 57 -18.18 -13.16 15.19
CA SER A 57 -18.29 -13.82 13.88
C SER A 57 -19.68 -14.37 13.55
N THR A 58 -20.60 -14.38 14.52
CA THR A 58 -22.01 -14.73 14.29
C THR A 58 -22.83 -13.59 13.69
N ASP A 59 -22.26 -12.39 13.62
CA ASP A 59 -22.96 -11.18 13.21
C ASP A 59 -22.37 -10.66 11.89
N ASP A 60 -23.22 -10.08 11.04
CA ASP A 60 -22.73 -9.28 9.90
C ASP A 60 -22.48 -7.83 10.33
N LEU A 61 -21.48 -7.19 9.73
CA LEU A 61 -21.17 -5.78 9.98
C LEU A 61 -21.81 -4.91 8.90
N VAL A 62 -22.55 -3.88 9.32
CA VAL A 62 -23.04 -2.83 8.42
C VAL A 62 -22.42 -1.49 8.81
N VAL A 63 -21.64 -0.92 7.89
CA VAL A 63 -21.03 0.41 8.04
C VAL A 63 -21.85 1.42 7.24
N HIS A 64 -22.65 2.23 7.93
CA HIS A 64 -23.38 3.35 7.35
C HIS A 64 -22.43 4.53 7.15
N ALA A 65 -21.77 4.59 5.99
CA ALA A 65 -20.80 5.64 5.67
C ALA A 65 -21.51 6.85 5.05
N TYR A 66 -21.36 8.03 5.65
CA TYR A 66 -21.77 9.31 5.07
C TYR A 66 -20.53 10.15 4.77
N ASN A 67 -20.37 10.57 3.52
CA ASN A 67 -19.18 11.32 3.09
C ASN A 67 -19.36 12.83 3.30
N SER A 68 -18.75 13.41 4.34
CA SER A 68 -18.66 14.86 4.54
C SER A 68 -17.36 15.48 4.01
N LEU A 69 -16.53 14.73 3.28
CA LEU A 69 -15.34 15.26 2.62
C LEU A 69 -15.73 16.04 1.36
N ASP A 70 -14.75 16.72 0.76
CA ASP A 70 -14.91 17.40 -0.53
C ASP A 70 -14.43 16.53 -1.72
N GLN A 71 -14.07 15.28 -1.46
CA GLN A 71 -13.63 14.27 -2.43
C GLN A 71 -14.52 13.02 -2.33
N PRO A 72 -14.61 12.17 -3.39
CA PRO A 72 -15.15 10.82 -3.27
C PRO A 72 -14.38 10.00 -2.24
N MET A 73 -15.05 9.06 -1.57
CA MET A 73 -14.42 8.17 -0.60
C MET A 73 -14.90 6.73 -0.76
N THR A 74 -14.09 5.77 -0.32
CA THR A 74 -14.48 4.36 -0.22
C THR A 74 -14.00 3.77 1.10
N LEU A 75 -14.52 2.61 1.49
CA LEU A 75 -14.04 1.85 2.64
C LEU A 75 -13.78 0.41 2.22
N HIS A 76 -12.52 0.02 2.20
CA HIS A 76 -12.10 -1.36 2.02
C HIS A 76 -11.96 -2.07 3.37
N HIS A 77 -12.53 -3.26 3.45
CA HIS A 77 -12.48 -4.11 4.64
C HIS A 77 -11.41 -5.19 4.41
N HIS A 78 -10.20 -4.86 4.83
CA HIS A 78 -8.99 -5.62 4.50
C HIS A 78 -9.10 -7.06 4.95
N GLY A 79 -8.90 -7.99 4.01
CA GLY A 79 -8.92 -9.44 4.24
C GLY A 79 -10.33 -10.07 4.26
N MET A 80 -11.40 -9.28 4.07
CA MET A 80 -12.76 -9.82 3.99
C MET A 80 -13.06 -10.39 2.59
N PHE A 81 -13.73 -11.53 2.52
CA PHE A 81 -13.92 -12.25 1.25
C PHE A 81 -14.99 -11.65 0.34
N PHE A 82 -16.04 -11.03 0.90
CA PHE A 82 -17.17 -10.50 0.12
C PHE A 82 -17.74 -11.50 -0.91
N ASN A 83 -17.88 -12.78 -0.51
CA ASN A 83 -18.37 -13.82 -1.40
C ASN A 83 -19.72 -13.44 -2.02
N SER A 84 -19.78 -13.43 -3.35
CA SER A 84 -20.96 -13.03 -4.14
C SER A 84 -21.42 -11.58 -3.94
N THR A 85 -20.58 -10.73 -3.33
CA THR A 85 -20.83 -9.30 -3.09
C THR A 85 -19.59 -8.44 -3.37
N SER A 86 -18.81 -8.77 -4.39
CA SER A 86 -17.54 -8.10 -4.73
C SER A 86 -17.64 -6.58 -4.88
N TRP A 87 -18.82 -6.04 -5.23
CA TRP A 87 -19.07 -4.59 -5.29
C TRP A 87 -19.09 -3.91 -3.91
N MET A 88 -19.14 -4.66 -2.80
CA MET A 88 -19.04 -4.14 -1.43
C MET A 88 -17.59 -4.05 -0.92
N ASP A 89 -16.62 -4.50 -1.72
CA ASP A 89 -15.21 -4.60 -1.33
C ASP A 89 -14.55 -3.25 -1.02
N GLY A 90 -14.97 -2.16 -1.68
CA GLY A 90 -14.47 -0.81 -1.39
C GLY A 90 -13.26 -0.34 -2.21
N ALA A 91 -12.62 -1.18 -3.03
CA ALA A 91 -11.59 -0.72 -3.98
C ALA A 91 -12.13 0.25 -5.07
N GLN A 92 -11.66 1.50 -5.06
CA GLN A 92 -12.09 2.51 -6.03
C GLN A 92 -11.66 2.12 -7.46
N SER A 93 -12.57 2.29 -8.42
CA SER A 93 -12.40 1.87 -9.83
C SER A 93 -12.35 0.36 -10.06
N ILE A 94 -12.47 -0.47 -9.01
CA ILE A 94 -12.58 -1.93 -9.15
C ILE A 94 -13.98 -2.38 -8.77
N SER A 95 -14.34 -2.21 -7.51
CA SER A 95 -15.65 -2.59 -6.96
C SER A 95 -16.67 -1.45 -7.01
N GLN A 96 -16.22 -0.19 -7.00
CA GLN A 96 -17.11 0.98 -7.03
C GLN A 96 -16.44 2.26 -7.57
N CYS A 97 -17.24 3.27 -7.93
CA CYS A 97 -16.73 4.59 -8.34
C CYS A 97 -16.26 5.48 -7.18
N GLY A 98 -16.78 5.23 -5.98
CA GLY A 98 -16.62 6.10 -4.81
C GLY A 98 -17.94 6.73 -4.37
N VAL A 99 -18.09 6.93 -3.07
CA VAL A 99 -19.23 7.61 -2.45
C VAL A 99 -19.03 9.12 -2.63
N PRO A 100 -19.89 9.84 -3.39
CA PRO A 100 -19.72 11.26 -3.64
C PRO A 100 -19.87 12.11 -2.36
N PRO A 101 -19.29 13.32 -2.32
CA PRO A 101 -19.55 14.29 -1.26
C PRO A 101 -21.05 14.49 -1.00
N GLY A 102 -21.44 14.43 0.27
CA GLY A 102 -22.84 14.61 0.72
C GLY A 102 -23.75 13.41 0.48
N GLN A 103 -23.22 12.24 0.11
CA GLN A 103 -23.99 11.01 -0.06
C GLN A 103 -23.60 9.94 0.97
N SER A 104 -24.46 8.92 1.08
CA SER A 104 -24.24 7.75 1.93
C SER A 104 -24.09 6.47 1.12
N PHE A 105 -23.39 5.51 1.69
CA PHE A 105 -23.38 4.12 1.24
C PHE A 105 -23.28 3.18 2.46
N ASP A 106 -24.06 2.11 2.43
CA ASP A 106 -24.10 1.11 3.49
C ASP A 106 -23.26 -0.09 3.06
N TYR A 107 -22.06 -0.22 3.61
CA TYR A 107 -21.21 -1.39 3.37
C TYR A 107 -21.71 -2.55 4.24
N THR A 108 -22.16 -3.63 3.62
CA THR A 108 -22.54 -4.87 4.33
C THR A 108 -21.42 -5.88 4.18
N VAL A 109 -20.78 -6.25 5.30
CA VAL A 109 -19.69 -7.23 5.34
C VAL A 109 -20.27 -8.57 5.82
N PRO A 110 -20.30 -9.61 4.95
CA PRO A 110 -21.00 -10.87 5.21
C PRO A 110 -20.16 -11.83 6.05
N ILE A 111 -19.85 -11.43 7.28
CA ILE A 111 -18.97 -12.17 8.21
C ILE A 111 -19.61 -13.50 8.60
N SER A 112 -20.89 -13.49 8.98
CA SER A 112 -21.59 -14.65 9.52
C SER A 112 -21.71 -15.78 8.51
N THR A 113 -21.85 -15.46 7.22
CA THR A 113 -21.94 -16.43 6.14
C THR A 113 -20.59 -16.90 5.63
N ASN A 114 -19.55 -16.06 5.73
CA ASN A 114 -18.19 -16.43 5.32
C ASN A 114 -17.39 -17.13 6.41
N GLY A 115 -17.84 -17.07 7.67
CA GLY A 115 -17.20 -17.72 8.80
C GLY A 115 -15.81 -17.14 9.11
N GLN A 116 -15.58 -15.87 8.81
CA GLN A 116 -14.31 -15.21 9.08
C GLN A 116 -14.26 -14.71 10.53
N HIS A 117 -13.13 -14.96 11.19
CA HIS A 117 -12.80 -14.41 12.51
C HIS A 117 -11.30 -14.07 12.55
N GLY A 118 -10.88 -13.36 13.60
CA GLY A 118 -9.52 -12.94 13.82
C GLY A 118 -9.29 -11.43 13.71
N THR A 119 -8.08 -11.04 13.33
CA THR A 119 -7.64 -9.64 13.30
C THR A 119 -7.61 -9.07 11.87
N TYR A 120 -8.39 -8.02 11.66
CA TYR A 120 -8.56 -7.31 10.39
C TYR A 120 -8.46 -5.80 10.61
N TRP A 121 -8.67 -5.03 9.55
CA TRP A 121 -8.74 -3.58 9.62
C TRP A 121 -9.56 -3.05 8.44
N ILE A 122 -10.02 -1.81 8.56
CA ILE A 122 -10.78 -1.11 7.53
C ILE A 122 -10.05 0.19 7.21
N HIS A 123 -9.93 0.52 5.93
CA HIS A 123 -9.27 1.74 5.49
C HIS A 123 -9.89 2.29 4.20
N SER A 124 -9.62 3.55 3.90
CA SER A 124 -9.99 4.09 2.59
C SER A 124 -9.15 3.47 1.48
N HIS A 125 -9.79 3.18 0.35
CA HIS A 125 -9.15 2.70 -0.89
C HIS A 125 -9.45 3.69 -2.03
N ALA A 126 -9.50 4.98 -1.69
CA ALA A 126 -9.72 6.10 -2.61
C ALA A 126 -8.54 7.07 -2.53
N GLY A 127 -7.56 6.89 -3.42
CA GLY A 127 -6.25 7.53 -3.28
C GLY A 127 -5.60 7.17 -1.93
N GLY A 128 -4.70 8.02 -1.43
CA GLY A 128 -4.08 7.82 -0.11
C GLY A 128 -4.84 8.42 1.07
N GLN A 129 -6.18 8.38 1.04
CA GLN A 129 -7.00 8.90 2.15
C GLN A 129 -6.73 8.20 3.48
N TYR A 130 -6.30 6.93 3.47
CA TYR A 130 -5.96 6.23 4.71
C TYR A 130 -4.62 6.69 5.31
N VAL A 131 -3.67 7.12 4.48
CA VAL A 131 -2.44 7.81 4.91
C VAL A 131 -2.80 9.11 5.64
N ASP A 132 -3.85 9.78 5.15
CA ASP A 132 -4.42 10.96 5.80
C ASP A 132 -5.32 10.62 7.01
N GLY A 133 -5.38 9.36 7.46
CA GLY A 133 -5.94 8.98 8.76
C GLY A 133 -7.19 8.10 8.74
N LEU A 134 -7.81 7.85 7.57
CA LEU A 134 -9.02 7.02 7.47
C LEU A 134 -8.69 5.52 7.50
N ARG A 135 -8.34 5.02 8.69
CA ARG A 135 -8.00 3.62 8.99
C ARG A 135 -8.40 3.26 10.43
N ALA A 136 -8.94 2.05 10.65
CA ALA A 136 -9.29 1.52 11.97
C ALA A 136 -9.06 0.00 12.06
N PRO A 137 -8.63 -0.54 13.21
CA PRO A 137 -8.56 -1.98 13.39
C PRO A 137 -9.96 -2.58 13.58
N VAL A 138 -10.10 -3.84 13.18
CA VAL A 138 -11.33 -4.64 13.29
C VAL A 138 -10.99 -5.97 13.94
N VAL A 139 -11.64 -6.29 15.05
CA VAL A 139 -11.54 -7.59 15.71
C VAL A 139 -12.85 -8.34 15.54
N ILE A 140 -12.76 -9.56 15.03
CA ILE A 140 -13.90 -10.46 14.86
C ILE A 140 -13.67 -11.70 15.72
N HIS A 141 -14.45 -11.86 16.77
CA HIS A 141 -14.29 -12.96 17.71
C HIS A 141 -14.92 -14.26 17.17
N PRO A 142 -14.21 -15.40 17.21
CA PRO A 142 -14.81 -16.69 16.94
C PRO A 142 -15.82 -17.06 18.03
N PRO A 143 -16.80 -17.95 17.75
CA PRO A 143 -17.70 -18.43 18.79
C PRO A 143 -16.97 -19.23 19.87
N GLN A 144 -15.80 -19.78 19.51
CA GLN A 144 -14.90 -20.49 20.40
C GLN A 144 -13.45 -20.22 19.98
N GLU A 145 -12.66 -19.68 20.90
CA GLU A 145 -11.22 -19.50 20.74
C GLU A 145 -10.48 -20.83 20.63
N LYS A 146 -9.49 -20.89 19.73
CA LYS A 146 -8.63 -22.07 19.52
C LYS A 146 -7.47 -22.12 20.52
N HIS A 147 -7.05 -20.96 21.01
CA HIS A 147 -5.98 -20.80 21.99
C HIS A 147 -6.52 -20.27 23.33
N SER A 148 -5.85 -20.62 24.43
CA SER A 148 -6.23 -20.15 25.76
C SER A 148 -5.43 -18.91 26.14
N TYR A 149 -6.13 -17.87 26.59
CA TYR A 149 -5.56 -16.64 27.14
C TYR A 149 -6.54 -16.05 28.15
N ASP A 150 -6.05 -15.17 29.02
CA ASP A 150 -6.84 -14.53 30.06
C ASP A 150 -7.49 -13.22 29.58
N GLU A 151 -6.76 -12.43 28.79
CA GLU A 151 -7.17 -11.12 28.27
C GLU A 151 -6.52 -10.85 26.91
N GLU A 152 -7.02 -9.85 26.19
CA GLU A 152 -6.46 -9.45 24.90
C GLU A 152 -6.41 -7.94 24.70
N PHE A 153 -5.51 -7.52 23.82
CA PHE A 153 -5.37 -6.14 23.36
C PHE A 153 -5.05 -6.10 21.86
N THR A 154 -5.48 -5.05 21.19
CA THR A 154 -5.04 -4.73 19.83
C THR A 154 -3.88 -3.74 19.90
N VAL A 155 -2.78 -4.06 19.22
CA VAL A 155 -1.61 -3.21 19.03
C VAL A 155 -1.67 -2.66 17.61
N VAL A 156 -1.87 -1.35 17.48
CA VAL A 156 -1.92 -0.68 16.18
C VAL A 156 -0.58 0.00 15.93
N LEU A 157 0.08 -0.43 14.86
CA LEU A 157 1.29 0.17 14.33
C LEU A 157 0.94 1.02 13.11
N GLY A 158 1.68 2.10 12.91
CA GLY A 158 1.55 2.92 11.72
C GLY A 158 2.69 3.92 11.60
N ASP A 159 2.98 4.32 10.38
CA ASP A 159 3.77 5.51 10.10
C ASP A 159 2.90 6.77 10.14
N TRP A 160 3.59 7.91 10.27
CA TRP A 160 2.98 9.22 10.34
C TRP A 160 3.76 10.22 9.50
N TYR A 161 3.02 10.96 8.69
CA TYR A 161 3.52 12.04 7.85
C TYR A 161 3.01 13.37 8.38
N HIS A 162 3.80 14.43 8.25
CA HIS A 162 3.43 15.79 8.63
C HIS A 162 2.69 16.54 7.51
N ASP A 163 2.91 16.11 6.27
CA ASP A 163 2.22 16.59 5.07
C ASP A 163 1.13 15.62 4.58
N GLU A 164 0.07 16.17 4.00
CA GLU A 164 -1.01 15.37 3.42
C GLU A 164 -0.52 14.53 2.24
N HIS A 165 -1.09 13.35 2.07
CA HIS A 165 -0.78 12.43 0.98
C HIS A 165 -0.81 13.12 -0.39
N SER A 166 -1.80 13.98 -0.64
CA SER A 166 -1.92 14.67 -1.93
C SER A 166 -0.76 15.63 -2.26
N VAL A 167 -0.06 16.12 -1.24
CA VAL A 167 1.14 16.95 -1.38
C VAL A 167 2.34 16.06 -1.67
N LEU A 168 2.52 15.02 -0.88
CA LEU A 168 3.62 14.05 -0.99
C LEU A 168 3.57 13.31 -2.34
N LEU A 169 2.39 12.90 -2.79
CA LEU A 169 2.20 12.21 -4.07
C LEU A 169 2.71 13.02 -5.26
N LYS A 170 2.50 14.35 -5.25
CA LYS A 170 2.98 15.25 -6.31
C LYS A 170 4.50 15.41 -6.30
N GLN A 171 5.15 15.19 -5.15
CA GLN A 171 6.60 15.21 -5.03
C GLN A 171 7.18 13.86 -5.47
N PHE A 172 6.51 12.77 -5.06
CA PHE A 172 6.88 11.40 -5.37
C PHE A 172 6.79 11.10 -6.88
N ILE A 173 5.61 11.27 -7.49
CA ILE A 173 5.40 11.06 -8.93
C ILE A 173 5.72 12.36 -9.67
N SER A 174 7.02 12.61 -9.86
CA SER A 174 7.53 13.85 -10.45
C SER A 174 8.77 13.61 -11.31
N VAL A 175 8.92 14.40 -12.37
CA VAL A 175 10.17 14.45 -13.16
C VAL A 175 11.38 14.92 -12.34
N ALA A 176 11.13 15.56 -11.19
CA ALA A 176 12.18 15.94 -10.23
C ALA A 176 12.61 14.79 -9.31
N ASN A 177 11.87 13.68 -9.31
CA ASN A 177 12.17 12.46 -8.56
C ASN A 177 12.29 11.23 -9.50
N PRO A 178 13.23 11.24 -10.46
CA PRO A 178 13.36 10.15 -11.45
C PRO A 178 13.79 8.83 -10.81
N GLY A 179 14.43 8.87 -9.63
CA GLY A 179 14.78 7.68 -8.86
C GLY A 179 13.56 6.96 -8.26
N GLY A 180 12.41 7.62 -8.17
CA GLY A 180 11.24 7.05 -7.53
C GLY A 180 11.37 6.95 -6.01
N ALA A 181 12.17 7.82 -5.39
CA ALA A 181 12.38 7.80 -3.94
C ALA A 181 11.07 8.05 -3.19
N GLU A 182 10.65 7.10 -2.37
CA GLU A 182 9.41 7.21 -1.62
C GLU A 182 9.50 8.33 -0.57
N PRO A 183 8.38 9.02 -0.28
CA PRO A 183 8.29 9.88 0.88
C PRO A 183 8.53 9.08 2.16
N VAL A 184 9.62 9.37 2.87
CA VAL A 184 9.91 8.78 4.18
C VAL A 184 9.01 9.43 5.24
N PRO A 185 8.35 8.66 6.13
CA PRO A 185 7.52 9.22 7.19
C PRO A 185 8.33 10.03 8.21
N ASP A 186 7.67 10.97 8.86
CA ASP A 186 8.26 11.85 9.88
C ASP A 186 8.33 11.18 11.26
N SER A 187 7.44 10.21 11.53
CA SER A 187 7.39 9.50 12.80
C SER A 187 6.73 8.12 12.68
N ALA A 188 6.96 7.28 13.68
CA ALA A 188 6.24 6.04 13.93
C ALA A 188 5.16 6.24 15.01
N LEU A 189 4.10 5.45 14.92
CA LEU A 189 3.01 5.40 15.86
C LEU A 189 2.80 3.98 16.38
N ILE A 190 2.69 3.86 17.70
CA ILE A 190 2.16 2.69 18.40
C ILE A 190 1.09 3.13 19.38
N TYR A 191 -0.06 2.46 19.36
CA TYR A 191 -1.19 2.73 20.27
C TYR A 191 -2.05 1.48 20.42
N PHE A 192 -2.92 1.46 21.44
CA PHE A 192 -3.63 0.25 21.86
C PHE A 192 -5.14 0.42 21.87
N ALA A 193 -5.86 -0.66 21.59
CA ALA A 193 -7.31 -0.73 21.72
C ALA A 193 -7.75 -1.99 22.46
N GLN A 194 -8.89 -1.90 23.14
CA GLN A 194 -9.56 -3.03 23.80
C GLN A 194 -11.07 -2.78 23.80
N ASN A 195 -11.88 -3.80 23.49
CA ASN A 195 -13.34 -3.75 23.54
C ASN A 195 -13.93 -2.53 22.78
N ALA A 196 -13.59 -2.39 21.50
CA ALA A 196 -13.99 -1.26 20.65
C ALA A 196 -13.62 0.15 21.18
N THR A 197 -12.63 0.27 22.07
CA THR A 197 -12.18 1.57 22.58
C THR A 197 -10.65 1.68 22.57
N TYR A 198 -10.12 2.83 22.17
CA TYR A 198 -8.69 3.13 22.30
C TYR A 198 -8.30 3.35 23.77
N MET A 199 -7.11 2.91 24.13
CA MET A 199 -6.56 3.14 25.46
C MET A 199 -6.08 4.58 25.59
N GLY A 200 -6.49 5.23 26.68
CA GLY A 200 -6.07 6.59 27.00
C GLY A 200 -4.58 6.69 27.35
N PRO A 201 -4.03 7.91 27.36
CA PRO A 201 -2.63 8.12 27.65
C PRO A 201 -2.30 7.84 29.13
N ILE A 202 -1.04 7.53 29.42
CA ILE A 202 -0.54 7.33 30.79
C ILE A 202 -0.89 8.55 31.64
N ALA A 203 -1.38 8.31 32.87
CA ALA A 203 -1.81 9.37 33.77
C ALA A 203 -0.70 10.40 34.03
N GLY A 204 -1.04 11.69 33.93
CA GLY A 204 -0.11 12.80 34.14
C GLY A 204 0.59 13.30 32.87
N THR A 205 0.39 12.64 31.74
CA THR A 205 0.79 13.17 30.43
C THR A 205 -0.25 14.19 29.93
N SER A 206 0.14 15.06 29.01
CA SER A 206 -0.75 16.10 28.44
C SER A 206 -0.58 16.17 26.92
N PRO A 207 -1.03 15.12 26.19
CA PRO A 207 -1.08 15.12 24.73
C PRO A 207 -1.95 16.26 24.17
N ASP A 208 -1.79 16.55 22.88
CA ASP A 208 -2.54 17.60 22.18
C ASP A 208 -4.07 17.37 22.31
N PRO A 209 -4.90 18.42 22.50
CA PRO A 209 -6.33 18.28 22.72
C PRO A 209 -7.06 17.38 21.72
N VAL A 210 -6.66 17.34 20.45
CA VAL A 210 -7.33 16.54 19.41
C VAL A 210 -7.01 15.05 19.55
N THR A 211 -5.77 14.72 19.94
CA THR A 211 -5.30 13.35 20.13
C THR A 211 -5.30 12.91 21.60
N ALA A 212 -5.77 13.75 22.52
CA ALA A 212 -5.66 13.53 23.95
C ALA A 212 -6.47 12.35 24.51
N ALA A 213 -7.42 11.83 23.75
CA ALA A 213 -8.21 10.66 24.13
C ALA A 213 -7.41 9.35 24.02
N VAL A 214 -6.29 9.34 23.30
CA VAL A 214 -5.52 8.13 22.98
C VAL A 214 -4.07 8.29 23.43
N GLY A 215 -3.52 7.25 24.05
CA GLY A 215 -2.09 7.15 24.30
C GLY A 215 -1.37 6.71 23.04
N PHE A 216 -0.43 7.54 22.58
CA PHE A 216 0.50 7.19 21.50
C PHE A 216 1.92 7.05 22.03
N ASN A 217 2.68 6.13 21.45
CA ASN A 217 4.11 5.96 21.65
C ASN A 217 4.45 5.78 23.15
N GLU A 218 5.35 6.60 23.68
CA GLU A 218 5.76 6.57 25.09
C GLU A 218 4.63 6.93 26.07
N ASN A 219 3.56 7.56 25.57
CA ASN A 219 2.36 7.87 26.35
C ASN A 219 1.34 6.73 26.33
N ALA A 220 1.61 5.63 25.62
CA ALA A 220 0.79 4.43 25.59
C ALA A 220 1.36 3.34 26.52
N THR A 221 0.51 2.49 27.08
CA THR A 221 0.95 1.33 27.86
C THR A 221 -0.07 0.19 27.85
N LEU A 222 0.41 -1.05 27.95
CA LEU A 222 -0.40 -2.25 28.16
C LEU A 222 -0.35 -2.68 29.64
N PRO A 223 -1.50 -2.78 30.33
CA PRO A 223 -1.54 -3.18 31.73
C PRO A 223 -1.49 -4.70 31.87
N PHE A 224 -0.41 -5.25 32.42
CA PHE A 224 -0.26 -6.68 32.66
C PHE A 224 -0.45 -7.04 34.13
N GLN A 225 -1.08 -8.17 34.40
CA GLN A 225 -1.18 -8.77 35.72
C GLN A 225 -0.27 -10.00 35.81
N PRO A 226 0.52 -10.15 36.89
CA PRO A 226 1.48 -11.25 37.02
C PRO A 226 0.84 -12.63 36.80
N GLY A 227 1.47 -13.44 35.95
CA GLY A 227 1.06 -14.82 35.67
C GLY A 227 -0.10 -14.98 34.68
N LYS A 228 -0.73 -13.91 34.21
CA LYS A 228 -1.73 -13.98 33.13
C LYS A 228 -1.09 -14.14 31.76
N THR A 229 -1.77 -14.80 30.84
CA THR A 229 -1.41 -14.84 29.42
C THR A 229 -2.30 -13.91 28.62
N TYR A 230 -1.69 -13.04 27.83
CA TYR A 230 -2.35 -12.05 26.99
C TYR A 230 -2.25 -12.42 25.52
N ARG A 231 -3.33 -12.24 24.77
CA ARG A 231 -3.31 -12.19 23.30
C ARG A 231 -3.08 -10.75 22.84
N LEU A 232 -2.03 -10.50 22.07
CA LEU A 232 -1.77 -9.20 21.45
C LEU A 232 -2.02 -9.32 19.95
N ARG A 233 -3.01 -8.58 19.45
CA ARG A 233 -3.38 -8.51 18.02
C ARG A 233 -2.64 -7.36 17.37
N ILE A 234 -1.50 -7.64 16.76
CA ILE A 234 -0.62 -6.65 16.14
C ILE A 234 -1.08 -6.44 14.70
N VAL A 235 -1.37 -5.18 14.34
CA VAL A 235 -1.75 -4.79 12.99
C VAL A 235 -0.89 -3.61 12.53
N ASN A 236 -0.28 -3.74 11.36
CA ASN A 236 0.44 -2.64 10.73
C ASN A 236 -0.46 -1.93 9.72
N THR A 237 -0.86 -0.71 10.06
CA THR A 237 -1.77 0.13 9.26
C THR A 237 -1.03 1.22 8.46
N SER A 238 0.30 1.16 8.39
CA SER A 238 1.18 2.13 7.70
C SER A 238 0.84 2.37 6.24
N ALA A 239 1.35 3.48 5.71
CA ALA A 239 1.42 3.73 4.27
C ALA A 239 2.64 3.05 3.62
N PHE A 240 3.74 2.93 4.36
CA PHE A 240 5.04 2.51 3.84
C PHE A 240 5.83 1.67 4.85
N ALA A 241 5.95 2.13 6.10
CA ALA A 241 6.89 1.53 7.05
C ALA A 241 6.49 0.12 7.49
N MET A 242 7.44 -0.81 7.42
CA MET A 242 7.40 -2.08 8.14
C MET A 242 7.94 -1.92 9.55
N PHE A 243 7.53 -2.82 10.46
CA PHE A 243 7.93 -2.77 11.86
C PHE A 243 8.50 -4.10 12.36
N PHE A 244 9.49 -3.98 13.24
CA PHE A 244 10.02 -5.03 14.09
C PHE A 244 9.46 -4.85 15.51
N PHE A 245 8.60 -5.76 15.97
CA PHE A 245 7.90 -5.67 17.25
C PHE A 245 8.41 -6.71 18.25
N TRP A 246 8.78 -6.28 19.46
CA TRP A 246 9.08 -7.18 20.59
C TRP A 246 8.84 -6.52 21.95
N ILE A 247 8.88 -7.34 23.01
CA ILE A 247 8.69 -6.89 24.39
C ILE A 247 9.87 -7.36 25.23
N ASP A 248 10.56 -6.45 25.88
CA ASP A 248 11.70 -6.78 26.71
C ASP A 248 11.31 -7.74 27.83
N GLY A 249 12.14 -8.77 28.03
CA GLY A 249 11.96 -9.75 29.10
C GLY A 249 10.75 -10.69 28.94
N HIS A 250 10.10 -10.72 27.77
CA HIS A 250 8.96 -11.60 27.50
C HIS A 250 9.18 -12.43 26.24
N ASP A 251 8.84 -13.72 26.34
CA ASP A 251 8.74 -14.59 25.18
C ASP A 251 7.40 -14.37 24.48
N MET A 252 7.37 -14.45 23.15
CA MET A 252 6.16 -14.37 22.33
C MET A 252 5.93 -15.68 21.58
N ARG A 253 4.66 -15.97 21.28
CA ARG A 253 4.25 -17.12 20.47
C ARG A 253 3.20 -16.69 19.46
N ILE A 254 3.47 -16.78 18.17
CA ILE A 254 2.49 -16.49 17.11
C ILE A 254 1.39 -17.55 17.15
N ILE A 255 0.14 -17.11 17.05
CA ILE A 255 -1.06 -17.96 17.03
C ILE A 255 -2.05 -17.62 15.91
N GLU A 256 -1.89 -16.47 15.26
CA GLU A 256 -2.73 -16.06 14.13
C GLU A 256 -1.90 -15.27 13.13
N VAL A 257 -2.11 -15.50 11.83
CA VAL A 257 -1.61 -14.64 10.74
C VAL A 257 -2.76 -14.23 9.84
N ASP A 258 -2.98 -12.93 9.69
CA ASP A 258 -4.02 -12.35 8.83
C ASP A 258 -5.41 -13.01 9.03
N GLY A 259 -5.77 -13.31 10.29
CA GLY A 259 -7.03 -14.00 10.65
C GLY A 259 -7.05 -15.52 10.42
N THR A 260 -5.91 -16.14 10.18
CA THR A 260 -5.75 -17.60 10.09
C THR A 260 -5.10 -18.09 11.39
N ASP A 261 -5.83 -18.87 12.18
CA ASP A 261 -5.27 -19.50 13.39
C ASP A 261 -4.18 -20.53 13.01
N VAL A 262 -3.04 -20.49 13.68
CA VAL A 262 -1.88 -21.37 13.46
C VAL A 262 -1.45 -22.06 14.76
N GLU A 263 -0.71 -23.16 14.63
CA GLU A 263 0.00 -23.75 15.77
C GLU A 263 0.92 -22.72 16.43
N GLU A 264 1.09 -22.82 17.76
CA GLU A 264 1.93 -21.87 18.50
C GLU A 264 3.37 -21.90 17.96
N TYR A 265 3.81 -20.78 17.39
CA TYR A 265 5.17 -20.63 16.86
C TYR A 265 5.98 -19.67 17.75
N PRO A 266 6.96 -20.17 18.52
CA PRO A 266 7.78 -19.33 19.40
C PRO A 266 8.62 -18.32 18.61
N THR A 267 8.69 -17.10 19.12
CA THR A 267 9.48 -16.03 18.51
C THR A 267 9.92 -15.01 19.55
N ASP A 268 11.07 -14.41 19.33
CA ASP A 268 11.63 -13.28 20.07
C ASP A 268 11.25 -11.94 19.44
N LEU A 269 10.94 -11.90 18.14
CA LEU A 269 10.56 -10.71 17.41
C LEU A 269 9.57 -11.00 16.28
N VAL A 270 8.55 -10.16 16.14
CA VAL A 270 7.62 -10.23 15.01
C VAL A 270 7.90 -9.12 14.01
N THR A 271 8.24 -9.51 12.79
CA THR A 271 8.30 -8.59 11.65
C THR A 271 6.91 -8.48 11.01
N VAL A 272 6.39 -7.25 10.95
CA VAL A 272 5.03 -6.96 10.46
C VAL A 272 5.11 -5.94 9.33
N THR A 273 4.94 -6.40 8.09
CA THR A 273 4.87 -5.49 6.95
C THR A 273 3.51 -4.80 6.85
N VAL A 274 3.41 -3.78 6.00
CA VAL A 274 2.18 -3.01 5.81
C VAL A 274 1.02 -3.98 5.52
N ALA A 275 -0.11 -3.73 6.17
CA ALA A 275 -1.35 -4.49 6.07
C ALA A 275 -1.36 -5.89 6.68
N GLN A 276 -0.22 -6.42 7.12
CA GLN A 276 -0.19 -7.70 7.83
C GLN A 276 -0.69 -7.57 9.27
N ARG A 277 -1.20 -8.69 9.78
CA ARG A 277 -1.63 -8.88 11.16
C ARG A 277 -1.05 -10.16 11.72
N TYR A 278 -0.55 -10.08 12.95
CA TYR A 278 -0.16 -11.23 13.74
C TYR A 278 -0.85 -11.17 15.09
N SER A 279 -1.41 -12.28 15.57
CA SER A 279 -1.72 -12.41 17.00
C SER A 279 -0.62 -13.20 17.69
N VAL A 280 -0.13 -12.69 18.82
CA VAL A 280 0.83 -13.38 19.68
C VAL A 280 0.31 -13.61 21.08
N LEU A 281 0.72 -14.71 21.71
CA LEU A 281 0.54 -14.94 23.14
C LEU A 281 1.78 -14.47 23.91
N VAL A 282 1.54 -13.68 24.96
CA VAL A 282 2.57 -13.18 25.86
C VAL A 282 2.17 -13.51 27.30
N THR A 283 3.00 -14.27 28.01
CA THR A 283 2.73 -14.59 29.42
C THR A 283 3.42 -13.59 30.32
N ALA A 284 2.63 -12.89 31.12
CA ALA A 284 3.10 -11.93 32.09
C ALA A 284 3.95 -12.63 33.17
N ARG A 285 5.13 -12.07 33.43
CA ARG A 285 6.08 -12.56 34.43
C ARG A 285 5.43 -12.58 35.82
N SER A 286 5.82 -13.55 36.64
CA SER A 286 5.38 -13.62 38.03
C SER A 286 5.98 -12.52 38.92
N ASP A 287 7.13 -11.97 38.52
CA ASP A 287 7.80 -10.87 39.21
C ASP A 287 7.30 -9.52 38.68
N ALA A 288 6.60 -8.77 39.55
CA ALA A 288 6.09 -7.43 39.28
C ALA A 288 7.01 -6.32 39.83
N SER A 289 8.30 -6.61 40.04
CA SER A 289 9.25 -5.63 40.57
C SER A 289 9.61 -4.52 39.58
N GLN A 290 9.38 -4.76 38.28
CA GLN A 290 9.72 -3.86 37.16
C GLN A 290 8.63 -3.88 36.08
N ASN A 291 8.52 -2.77 35.36
CA ASN A 291 7.80 -2.66 34.08
C ASN A 291 8.76 -2.93 32.92
N TRP A 292 8.26 -3.13 31.71
CA TRP A 292 9.07 -3.55 30.56
C TRP A 292 8.79 -2.70 29.34
N MET A 293 9.83 -2.40 28.56
CA MET A 293 9.71 -1.68 27.30
C MET A 293 9.11 -2.58 26.21
N ILE A 294 8.23 -2.00 25.41
CA ILE A 294 7.79 -2.53 24.11
C ILE A 294 8.57 -1.76 23.05
N HIS A 295 9.10 -2.45 22.06
CA HIS A 295 9.77 -1.85 20.92
C HIS A 295 8.97 -2.14 19.65
N ALA A 296 8.86 -1.14 18.76
CA ALA A 296 8.26 -1.26 17.45
C ALA A 296 9.11 -0.45 16.46
N ASN A 297 10.25 -0.99 16.06
CA ASN A 297 11.22 -0.22 15.26
C ASN A 297 10.88 -0.30 13.78
N MET A 298 10.95 0.83 13.07
CA MET A 298 10.79 0.87 11.62
C MET A 298 11.95 0.13 10.93
N ASP A 299 11.62 -0.57 9.85
CA ASP A 299 12.62 -1.14 8.96
C ASP A 299 13.23 -0.05 8.06
N THR A 300 14.37 0.47 8.49
CA THR A 300 15.06 1.54 7.77
C THR A 300 15.68 1.11 6.46
N ASP A 301 15.82 -0.19 6.20
CA ASP A 301 16.34 -0.69 4.92
C ASP A 301 15.38 -0.41 3.76
N MET A 302 14.12 -0.10 4.07
CA MET A 302 13.14 0.33 3.08
C MET A 302 13.29 1.79 2.66
N PHE A 303 14.02 2.61 3.43
CA PHE A 303 14.11 4.04 3.17
C PHE A 303 15.36 4.36 2.35
N ASP A 304 15.18 4.98 1.20
CA ASP A 304 16.28 5.50 0.36
C ASP A 304 17.29 6.35 1.15
N THR A 305 16.80 7.13 2.10
CA THR A 305 17.63 7.87 3.05
C THR A 305 16.85 8.08 4.32
N VAL A 306 17.44 7.73 5.47
CA VAL A 306 16.85 8.01 6.79
C VAL A 306 17.07 9.49 7.14
N PRO A 307 16.01 10.32 7.24
CA PRO A 307 16.15 11.73 7.60
C PRO A 307 16.72 11.86 9.02
N PRO A 308 17.64 12.81 9.29
CA PRO A 308 18.20 12.99 10.63
C PRO A 308 17.18 13.31 11.74
N ALA A 309 15.99 13.77 11.37
CA ALA A 309 14.91 14.10 12.29
C ALA A 309 14.03 12.88 12.65
N LEU A 310 14.05 11.83 11.83
CA LEU A 310 13.27 10.62 12.07
C LEU A 310 13.91 9.82 13.20
N ASN A 311 13.12 9.52 14.24
CA ASN A 311 13.45 8.45 15.17
C ASN A 311 12.77 7.15 14.69
N PRO A 312 13.51 6.20 14.07
CA PRO A 312 12.93 4.96 13.59
C PRO A 312 12.58 3.99 14.74
N ASN A 313 13.15 4.20 15.93
CA ASN A 313 12.93 3.32 17.07
C ASN A 313 11.85 3.90 17.97
N ILE A 314 10.62 3.40 17.86
CA ILE A 314 9.53 3.82 18.74
C ILE A 314 9.30 2.81 19.85
N THR A 315 9.05 3.34 21.05
CA THR A 315 8.86 2.54 22.24
C THR A 315 7.51 2.83 22.88
N SER A 316 7.03 1.81 23.58
CA SER A 316 5.88 1.87 24.49
C SER A 316 6.18 0.97 25.69
N SER A 317 5.19 0.60 26.50
CA SER A 317 5.48 -0.16 27.73
C SER A 317 4.43 -1.19 28.09
N VAL A 318 4.88 -2.25 28.76
CA VAL A 318 4.05 -3.13 29.57
C VAL A 318 4.17 -2.68 31.04
N THR A 319 3.05 -2.29 31.64
CA THR A 319 2.98 -1.85 33.03
C THR A 319 2.33 -2.91 33.92
N TYR A 320 3.08 -3.39 34.90
CA TYR A 320 2.59 -4.21 36.02
C TYR A 320 2.12 -3.34 37.19
N ASP A 321 2.89 -2.29 37.51
CA ASP A 321 2.59 -1.31 38.54
C ASP A 321 3.26 0.01 38.18
N ALA A 322 2.47 1.07 38.03
CA ALA A 322 2.94 2.39 37.59
C ALA A 322 3.99 3.04 38.53
N SER A 323 4.16 2.54 39.76
CA SER A 323 5.18 3.00 40.70
C SER A 323 6.56 2.35 40.51
N LYS A 324 6.67 1.33 39.64
CA LYS A 324 7.90 0.56 39.41
C LYS A 324 8.74 1.14 38.28
N PRO A 325 10.07 0.96 38.33
CA PRO A 325 10.93 1.37 37.22
C PRO A 325 10.62 0.55 35.96
N ILE A 326 10.78 1.17 34.80
CA ILE A 326 10.75 0.48 33.51
C ILE A 326 12.15 -0.02 33.15
N THR A 327 12.24 -1.29 32.75
CA THR A 327 13.45 -1.89 32.20
C THR A 327 13.40 -1.75 30.69
N ASP A 328 14.48 -1.18 30.15
CA ASP A 328 14.74 -1.03 28.71
C ASP A 328 16.06 -1.73 28.42
N LEU A 329 16.01 -2.81 27.64
CA LEU A 329 17.16 -3.60 27.24
C LEU A 329 17.79 -3.08 25.93
N GLY A 330 17.18 -2.07 25.31
CA GLY A 330 17.63 -1.48 24.05
C GLY A 330 17.28 -2.32 22.82
N THR A 331 17.95 -2.02 21.71
CA THR A 331 17.80 -2.73 20.43
C THR A 331 18.42 -4.12 20.49
N ILE A 332 17.88 -5.06 19.73
CA ILE A 332 18.51 -6.38 19.51
C ILE A 332 19.60 -6.30 18.44
N ASP A 333 20.51 -7.28 18.44
CA ASP A 333 21.69 -7.30 17.58
C ASP A 333 21.36 -7.55 16.10
N GLU A 334 20.28 -8.28 15.80
CA GLU A 334 19.88 -8.67 14.45
C GLU A 334 18.35 -8.72 14.34
N TYR A 335 17.79 -8.05 13.33
CA TYR A 335 16.39 -8.21 12.94
C TYR A 335 16.28 -9.29 11.87
N HIS A 336 15.27 -10.16 11.97
CA HIS A 336 15.01 -11.22 11.00
C HIS A 336 13.54 -11.27 10.61
N ASP A 337 13.25 -11.78 9.43
CA ASP A 337 11.89 -12.06 9.00
C ASP A 337 11.32 -13.30 9.71
N ILE A 338 9.99 -13.42 9.73
CA ILE A 338 9.31 -14.65 10.14
C ILE A 338 9.35 -15.63 8.97
N ASP A 339 9.78 -16.88 9.22
CA ASP A 339 9.63 -17.98 8.27
C ASP A 339 8.14 -18.36 8.19
N ASP A 340 7.42 -17.71 7.29
CA ASP A 340 5.97 -17.91 7.14
C ASP A 340 5.62 -19.30 6.61
N MET A 341 6.52 -19.93 5.84
CA MET A 341 6.36 -21.31 5.38
C MET A 341 6.40 -22.34 6.52
N ALA A 342 6.98 -21.97 7.67
CA ALA A 342 7.00 -22.82 8.87
C ALA A 342 5.71 -22.74 9.71
N LEU A 343 4.83 -21.77 9.43
CA LEU A 343 3.57 -21.61 10.14
C LEU A 343 2.53 -22.63 9.65
N VAL A 344 1.90 -23.33 10.59
CA VAL A 344 0.96 -24.42 10.28
C VAL A 344 -0.45 -24.01 10.70
N PRO A 345 -1.39 -23.80 9.76
CA PRO A 345 -2.77 -23.47 10.11
C PRO A 345 -3.45 -24.58 10.91
N LEU A 346 -4.25 -24.23 11.92
CA LEU A 346 -4.97 -25.19 12.74
C LEU A 346 -6.08 -25.92 11.98
N ASP A 347 -6.81 -25.17 11.14
CA ASP A 347 -7.82 -25.74 10.27
C ASP A 347 -7.14 -26.22 8.98
N VAL A 348 -7.22 -27.51 8.69
CA VAL A 348 -6.50 -28.11 7.56
C VAL A 348 -7.24 -27.84 6.26
N GLU A 349 -6.55 -27.19 5.33
CA GLU A 349 -7.03 -26.98 3.96
C GLU A 349 -6.01 -27.56 2.96
N PRO A 350 -6.41 -28.50 2.10
CA PRO A 350 -5.49 -29.15 1.19
C PRO A 350 -5.01 -28.19 0.09
N MET A 351 -3.74 -28.33 -0.29
CA MET A 351 -3.23 -27.70 -1.50
C MET A 351 -3.72 -28.46 -2.74
N LEU A 352 -4.55 -27.79 -3.55
CA LEU A 352 -5.01 -28.36 -4.83
C LEU A 352 -3.90 -28.25 -5.89
N PRO A 353 -3.86 -29.14 -6.90
CA PRO A 353 -2.92 -29.01 -8.01
C PRO A 353 -3.22 -27.76 -8.84
N SER A 354 -2.18 -26.96 -9.14
CA SER A 354 -2.31 -25.81 -10.02
C SER A 354 -2.63 -26.22 -11.45
N THR A 355 -3.44 -25.39 -12.11
CA THR A 355 -3.89 -25.55 -13.50
C THR A 355 -3.31 -24.49 -14.43
N ARG A 356 -2.86 -23.36 -13.87
CA ARG A 356 -2.29 -22.23 -14.62
C ARG A 356 -1.31 -21.46 -13.75
N THR A 357 -0.25 -20.95 -14.38
CA THR A 357 0.73 -20.09 -13.74
C THR A 357 0.62 -18.67 -14.30
N ILE A 358 0.70 -17.68 -13.42
CA ILE A 358 0.68 -16.25 -13.74
C ILE A 358 1.97 -15.63 -13.17
N PRO A 359 3.01 -15.43 -13.99
CA PRO A 359 4.22 -14.76 -13.55
C PRO A 359 3.98 -13.25 -13.47
N LEU A 360 4.45 -12.64 -12.38
CA LEU A 360 4.37 -11.22 -12.09
C LEU A 360 5.75 -10.76 -11.60
N GLU A 361 6.51 -10.13 -12.49
CA GLU A 361 7.79 -9.50 -12.18
C GLU A 361 7.58 -8.04 -11.80
N VAL A 362 8.06 -7.67 -10.62
CA VAL A 362 8.01 -6.31 -10.06
C VAL A 362 9.23 -5.54 -10.53
N THR A 363 9.02 -4.37 -11.13
CA THR A 363 10.09 -3.45 -11.53
C THR A 363 9.67 -2.00 -11.36
N PHE A 364 10.65 -1.12 -11.13
CA PHE A 364 10.48 0.33 -11.12
C PHE A 364 11.42 0.93 -12.16
N ASP A 365 10.94 1.91 -12.94
CA ASP A 365 11.78 2.64 -13.88
C ASP A 365 11.21 4.02 -14.20
N THR A 366 12.06 4.90 -14.72
CA THR A 366 11.63 6.18 -15.30
C THR A 366 10.98 5.94 -16.65
N MET A 367 9.74 6.41 -16.78
CA MET A 367 8.90 6.23 -17.96
C MET A 367 9.12 7.34 -19.00
N ASP A 368 8.47 7.24 -20.14
CA ASP A 368 8.61 8.15 -21.28
C ASP A 368 8.12 9.60 -21.03
N ASP A 369 7.33 9.80 -19.97
CA ASP A 369 6.95 11.12 -19.45
C ASP A 369 7.96 11.69 -18.44
N GLY A 370 8.99 10.92 -18.07
CA GLY A 370 10.03 11.29 -17.11
C GLY A 370 9.68 11.02 -15.65
N THR A 371 8.51 10.45 -15.35
CA THR A 371 8.14 10.03 -13.98
C THR A 371 8.59 8.59 -13.72
N ASN A 372 8.95 8.27 -12.47
CA ASN A 372 9.20 6.89 -12.07
C ASN A 372 7.86 6.17 -11.82
N ARG A 373 7.71 4.94 -12.31
CA ARG A 373 6.51 4.11 -12.13
C ARG A 373 6.87 2.70 -11.73
N ALA A 374 5.95 2.11 -10.98
CA ALA A 374 5.97 0.71 -10.62
C ALA A 374 5.22 -0.11 -11.67
N MET A 375 5.71 -1.32 -11.94
CA MET A 375 5.20 -2.16 -13.01
C MET A 375 5.13 -3.62 -12.61
N PHE A 376 4.11 -4.30 -13.14
CA PHE A 376 4.13 -5.74 -13.31
C PHE A 376 4.42 -6.09 -14.77
N ASN A 377 5.44 -6.90 -15.02
CA ASN A 377 5.83 -7.35 -16.37
C ASN A 377 5.98 -6.18 -17.38
N GLY A 378 6.57 -5.07 -16.94
CA GLY A 378 6.76 -3.86 -17.76
C GLY A 378 5.48 -3.02 -18.00
N GLN A 379 4.41 -3.30 -17.27
CA GLN A 379 3.13 -2.58 -17.38
C GLN A 379 2.77 -1.86 -16.09
N THR A 380 2.47 -0.56 -16.22
CA THR A 380 1.96 0.28 -15.14
C THR A 380 0.44 0.18 -15.06
N PHE A 381 -0.10 -0.15 -13.90
CA PHE A 381 -1.53 -0.15 -13.67
C PHE A 381 -2.11 1.26 -13.78
N VAL A 382 -3.25 1.38 -14.45
CA VAL A 382 -4.02 2.61 -14.53
C VAL A 382 -5.46 2.28 -14.18
N ASN A 383 -6.06 3.02 -13.25
CA ASN A 383 -7.46 2.80 -12.89
C ASN A 383 -8.36 2.81 -14.13
N PRO A 384 -9.23 1.79 -14.32
CA PRO A 384 -10.21 1.81 -15.40
C PRO A 384 -11.23 2.92 -15.19
N LEU A 385 -11.82 3.41 -16.28
CA LEU A 385 -12.84 4.47 -16.23
C LEU A 385 -14.19 3.93 -15.74
N VAL A 386 -14.48 2.68 -16.08
CA VAL A 386 -15.63 1.92 -15.56
C VAL A 386 -15.12 1.01 -14.45
N PRO A 387 -15.74 0.98 -13.25
CA PRO A 387 -15.37 0.00 -12.24
C PRO A 387 -15.36 -1.42 -12.82
N THR A 388 -14.32 -2.20 -12.54
CA THR A 388 -14.15 -3.54 -13.12
C THR A 388 -15.38 -4.43 -12.92
N VAL A 389 -16.01 -4.41 -11.73
CA VAL A 389 -17.26 -5.15 -11.50
C VAL A 389 -18.41 -4.68 -12.39
N MET A 390 -18.50 -3.38 -12.72
CA MET A 390 -19.54 -2.87 -13.60
C MET A 390 -19.27 -3.23 -15.07
N SER A 391 -18.00 -3.30 -15.48
CA SER A 391 -17.62 -3.84 -16.78
C SER A 391 -17.99 -5.32 -16.87
N GLU A 392 -17.60 -6.12 -15.87
CA GLU A 392 -17.94 -7.53 -15.73
C GLU A 392 -19.45 -7.77 -15.87
N MET A 393 -20.27 -6.99 -15.18
CA MET A 393 -21.73 -7.15 -15.19
C MET A 393 -22.40 -6.70 -16.50
N SER A 394 -21.77 -5.85 -17.30
CA SER A 394 -22.40 -5.22 -18.48
C SER A 394 -21.99 -5.81 -19.83
N LEU A 395 -20.89 -6.57 -19.88
CA LEU A 395 -20.34 -7.13 -21.12
C LEU A 395 -21.02 -8.43 -21.59
N GLY A 396 -21.89 -9.02 -20.78
CA GLY A 396 -22.53 -10.31 -21.09
C GLY A 396 -21.48 -11.40 -21.34
N GLN A 397 -21.63 -12.16 -22.42
CA GLN A 397 -20.67 -13.22 -22.78
C GLN A 397 -19.25 -12.70 -23.06
N ASN A 398 -19.11 -11.43 -23.44
CA ASN A 398 -17.80 -10.83 -23.69
C ASN A 398 -17.02 -10.55 -22.40
N ALA A 399 -17.65 -10.70 -21.22
CA ALA A 399 -16.97 -10.55 -19.94
C ALA A 399 -15.86 -11.59 -19.71
N THR A 400 -15.83 -12.68 -20.49
CA THR A 400 -14.74 -13.66 -20.46
C THR A 400 -13.51 -13.25 -21.28
N GLN A 401 -13.59 -12.15 -22.04
CA GLN A 401 -12.48 -11.67 -22.87
C GLN A 401 -11.60 -10.71 -22.06
N VAL A 402 -10.35 -11.09 -21.85
CA VAL A 402 -9.40 -10.30 -21.05
C VAL A 402 -9.17 -8.91 -21.65
N GLU A 403 -9.23 -8.80 -22.97
CA GLU A 403 -9.03 -7.55 -23.71
C GLU A 403 -10.12 -6.51 -23.41
N ALA A 404 -11.23 -6.87 -22.78
CA ALA A 404 -12.23 -5.90 -22.34
C ALA A 404 -11.79 -5.09 -21.11
N TYR A 405 -10.81 -5.60 -20.34
CA TYR A 405 -10.44 -5.02 -19.05
C TYR A 405 -9.07 -4.31 -19.08
N GLY A 406 -8.44 -4.23 -20.26
CA GLY A 406 -7.11 -3.66 -20.39
C GLY A 406 -5.98 -4.63 -20.04
N PRO A 407 -4.72 -4.18 -20.11
CA PRO A 407 -3.58 -5.08 -20.25
C PRO A 407 -2.96 -5.53 -18.91
N PHE A 408 -3.47 -5.04 -17.79
CA PHE A 408 -3.12 -5.42 -16.40
C PHE A 408 -4.22 -6.26 -15.73
N SER A 409 -5.01 -6.95 -16.55
CA SER A 409 -6.16 -7.73 -16.11
C SER A 409 -6.00 -9.20 -16.51
N PHE A 410 -6.52 -10.10 -15.67
CA PHE A 410 -6.55 -11.53 -15.92
C PHE A 410 -7.98 -12.04 -15.74
N VAL A 411 -8.47 -12.84 -16.67
CA VAL A 411 -9.75 -13.55 -16.51
C VAL A 411 -9.45 -14.98 -16.05
N LEU A 412 -10.15 -15.41 -15.00
CA LEU A 412 -10.04 -16.73 -14.39
C LEU A 412 -11.34 -17.50 -14.57
N ASN A 413 -11.24 -18.81 -14.83
CA ASN A 413 -12.40 -19.69 -14.87
C ASN A 413 -12.82 -20.06 -13.44
N HIS A 414 -14.10 -20.39 -13.27
CA HIS A 414 -14.61 -20.87 -11.99
C HIS A 414 -13.90 -22.15 -11.55
N LEU A 415 -13.39 -22.14 -10.31
CA LEU A 415 -12.59 -23.18 -9.67
C LEU A 415 -11.24 -23.48 -10.37
N GLU A 416 -10.77 -22.56 -11.21
CA GLU A 416 -9.39 -22.61 -11.69
C GLU A 416 -8.42 -22.45 -10.53
N VAL A 417 -7.43 -23.34 -10.42
CA VAL A 417 -6.37 -23.22 -9.42
C VAL A 417 -5.19 -22.54 -10.09
N ILE A 418 -4.81 -21.37 -9.62
CA ILE A 418 -3.72 -20.59 -10.19
C ILE A 418 -2.53 -20.51 -9.23
N ASP A 419 -1.33 -20.52 -9.80
CA ASP A 419 -0.11 -20.11 -9.13
C ASP A 419 0.27 -18.71 -9.60
N ILE A 420 0.26 -17.73 -8.71
CA ILE A 420 0.85 -16.41 -8.93
C ILE A 420 2.31 -16.51 -8.53
N ILE A 421 3.21 -16.47 -9.51
CA ILE A 421 4.66 -16.42 -9.26
C ILE A 421 5.07 -14.97 -9.22
N LEU A 422 5.37 -14.48 -8.03
CA LEU A 422 5.74 -13.11 -7.78
C LEU A 422 7.26 -13.02 -7.63
N GLN A 423 7.90 -12.19 -8.46
CA GLN A 423 9.35 -12.03 -8.52
C GLN A 423 9.69 -10.57 -8.29
N ASN A 424 10.55 -10.29 -7.30
CA ASN A 424 10.90 -8.93 -6.96
C ASN A 424 12.22 -8.50 -7.62
N GLY A 425 12.11 -7.85 -8.78
CA GLY A 425 13.26 -7.25 -9.48
C GLY A 425 13.66 -5.87 -8.96
N ASP A 426 12.97 -5.33 -7.96
CA ASP A 426 13.28 -4.05 -7.33
C ASP A 426 14.24 -4.20 -6.13
N ALA A 427 14.88 -3.11 -5.75
CA ALA A 427 15.82 -3.04 -4.61
C ALA A 427 15.13 -3.03 -3.24
N GLY A 428 13.84 -2.71 -3.18
CA GLY A 428 13.04 -2.62 -1.96
C GLY A 428 12.32 -3.93 -1.58
N LYS A 429 11.68 -3.91 -0.40
CA LYS A 429 10.77 -4.95 0.08
C LYS A 429 9.33 -4.53 -0.24
N HIS A 430 8.49 -5.46 -0.69
CA HIS A 430 7.10 -5.14 -1.04
C HIS A 430 6.09 -6.08 -0.35
N PRO A 431 5.10 -5.55 0.39
CA PRO A 431 3.93 -6.31 0.83
C PRO A 431 2.89 -6.39 -0.28
N PHE A 432 2.56 -7.58 -0.77
CA PHE A 432 1.50 -7.78 -1.76
C PHE A 432 0.24 -8.33 -1.13
N HIS A 433 -0.88 -7.67 -1.41
CA HIS A 433 -2.20 -8.01 -0.91
C HIS A 433 -3.12 -8.47 -2.04
N LEU A 434 -3.91 -9.53 -1.80
CA LEU A 434 -4.96 -10.00 -2.69
C LEU A 434 -6.34 -9.79 -2.04
N HIS A 435 -7.22 -9.06 -2.72
CA HIS A 435 -8.61 -8.92 -2.27
C HIS A 435 -9.39 -10.21 -2.47
N GLY A 436 -10.44 -10.41 -1.66
CA GLY A 436 -11.42 -11.50 -1.84
C GLY A 436 -10.96 -12.90 -1.44
N HIS A 437 -9.67 -13.09 -1.15
CA HIS A 437 -9.06 -14.40 -0.96
C HIS A 437 -8.00 -14.40 0.15
N LYS A 438 -7.78 -15.59 0.73
CA LYS A 438 -6.51 -15.93 1.36
C LYS A 438 -5.77 -16.88 0.45
N PHE A 439 -4.58 -16.51 0.03
CA PHE A 439 -3.74 -17.39 -0.79
C PHE A 439 -2.93 -18.34 0.09
N GLN A 440 -2.60 -19.51 -0.46
CA GLN A 440 -1.65 -20.45 0.13
C GLN A 440 -0.23 -20.05 -0.32
N ILE A 441 0.71 -19.90 0.62
CA ILE A 441 2.12 -19.71 0.26
C ILE A 441 2.75 -21.08 0.07
N VAL A 442 3.15 -21.39 -1.17
CA VAL A 442 3.53 -22.77 -1.54
C VAL A 442 5.01 -22.94 -1.84
N GLN A 443 5.74 -21.84 -2.07
CA GLN A 443 7.17 -21.83 -2.34
C GLN A 443 7.76 -20.42 -2.14
N ARG A 444 9.01 -20.37 -1.67
CA ARG A 444 9.86 -19.18 -1.50
C ARG A 444 11.15 -19.35 -2.29
N SER A 445 11.61 -18.27 -2.91
CA SER A 445 12.84 -18.16 -3.69
C SER A 445 13.73 -17.08 -3.07
N THR A 446 14.99 -17.38 -2.76
CA THR A 446 15.93 -16.42 -2.16
C THR A 446 16.79 -15.68 -3.20
N ASP A 447 16.78 -16.13 -4.45
CA ASP A 447 17.33 -15.42 -5.61
C ASP A 447 16.57 -15.87 -6.86
N TYR A 448 15.51 -15.14 -7.25
CA TYR A 448 14.63 -15.58 -8.34
C TYR A 448 15.33 -15.66 -9.71
N THR A 449 16.53 -15.08 -9.85
CA THR A 449 17.32 -15.08 -11.09
C THR A 449 18.23 -16.30 -11.22
N SER A 450 18.42 -17.06 -10.14
CA SER A 450 19.29 -18.23 -10.11
C SER A 450 18.60 -19.51 -10.60
N ASP A 451 19.35 -20.40 -11.25
CA ASP A 451 18.88 -21.76 -11.55
C ASP A 451 19.19 -22.76 -10.42
N ASP A 452 19.78 -22.30 -9.30
CA ASP A 452 20.16 -23.15 -8.17
C ASP A 452 18.93 -23.61 -7.37
N PRO A 453 18.62 -24.91 -7.30
CA PRO A 453 17.45 -25.42 -6.58
C PRO A 453 17.57 -25.30 -5.06
N THR A 454 18.73 -24.91 -4.51
CA THR A 454 18.89 -24.60 -3.08
C THR A 454 18.44 -23.17 -2.75
N LEU A 455 18.53 -22.26 -3.72
CA LEU A 455 18.01 -20.89 -3.62
C LEU A 455 16.55 -20.84 -4.09
N ASN A 456 16.22 -21.66 -5.09
CA ASN A 456 14.90 -21.75 -5.72
C ASN A 456 14.37 -23.17 -5.64
N PRO A 457 14.01 -23.65 -4.43
CA PRO A 457 13.46 -24.98 -4.27
C PRO A 457 12.17 -25.12 -5.09
N PRO A 458 11.96 -26.25 -5.79
CA PRO A 458 10.72 -26.49 -6.51
C PRO A 458 9.55 -26.59 -5.53
N ILE A 459 8.35 -26.26 -6.00
CA ILE A 459 7.11 -26.42 -5.22
C ILE A 459 7.00 -27.88 -4.77
N ASN A 460 6.84 -28.08 -3.46
CA ASN A 460 6.55 -29.41 -2.92
C ASN A 460 5.06 -29.73 -3.12
N GLU A 461 4.70 -30.33 -4.25
CA GLU A 461 3.31 -30.72 -4.57
C GLU A 461 2.68 -31.72 -3.57
N THR A 462 3.44 -32.24 -2.62
CA THR A 462 2.94 -33.13 -1.55
C THR A 462 2.64 -32.43 -0.23
N GLN A 463 2.91 -31.13 -0.12
CA GLN A 463 2.54 -30.36 1.07
C GLN A 463 1.02 -30.34 1.24
N THR A 464 0.55 -30.51 2.48
CA THR A 464 -0.86 -30.81 2.76
C THR A 464 -1.61 -29.65 3.39
N ASN A 465 -0.94 -28.69 4.01
CA ASN A 465 -1.56 -27.58 4.71
C ASN A 465 -0.64 -26.34 4.72
N PRO A 466 -0.39 -25.71 3.54
CA PRO A 466 0.40 -24.48 3.49
C PRO A 466 -0.25 -23.37 4.32
N VAL A 467 0.57 -22.44 4.82
CA VAL A 467 0.06 -21.23 5.48
C VAL A 467 -0.86 -20.46 4.54
N ARG A 468 -1.95 -19.92 5.09
CA ARG A 468 -2.93 -19.12 4.35
C ARG A 468 -3.00 -17.72 4.92
N ARG A 469 -2.86 -16.73 4.06
CA ARG A 469 -2.92 -15.32 4.44
C ARG A 469 -3.32 -14.43 3.26
N ASP A 470 -3.56 -13.15 3.50
CA ASP A 470 -3.98 -12.21 2.46
C ASP A 470 -2.92 -11.16 2.09
N THR A 471 -1.83 -11.03 2.86
CA THR A 471 -0.72 -10.13 2.53
C THR A 471 0.65 -10.80 2.73
N VAL A 472 1.54 -10.75 1.73
CA VAL A 472 2.87 -11.39 1.79
C VAL A 472 3.99 -10.39 1.48
N GLN A 473 5.07 -10.44 2.26
CA GLN A 473 6.28 -9.66 1.99
C GLN A 473 7.19 -10.42 1.02
N VAL A 474 7.68 -9.71 0.00
CA VAL A 474 8.73 -10.18 -0.90
C VAL A 474 9.95 -9.25 -0.81
N PRO A 475 11.07 -9.71 -0.22
CA PRO A 475 12.32 -8.97 -0.20
C PRO A 475 12.93 -8.76 -1.58
N SER A 476 13.94 -7.89 -1.69
CA SER A 476 14.63 -7.62 -2.96
C SER A 476 15.33 -8.86 -3.51
N GLY A 477 15.18 -9.10 -4.82
CA GLY A 477 15.82 -10.23 -5.49
C GLY A 477 15.20 -11.60 -5.15
N GLU A 478 14.20 -11.63 -4.28
CA GLU A 478 13.50 -12.84 -3.88
C GLU A 478 12.21 -13.05 -4.68
N GLY A 479 11.59 -14.20 -4.48
CA GLY A 479 10.30 -14.53 -5.06
C GLY A 479 9.43 -15.39 -4.16
N VAL A 480 8.14 -15.41 -4.46
CA VAL A 480 7.16 -16.25 -3.76
C VAL A 480 6.13 -16.77 -4.75
N THR A 481 5.69 -18.01 -4.55
CA THR A 481 4.56 -18.57 -5.29
C THR A 481 3.34 -18.65 -4.40
N LEU A 482 2.25 -18.02 -4.84
CA LEU A 482 0.96 -17.96 -4.15
C LEU A 482 -0.05 -18.81 -4.90
N ARG A 483 -0.64 -19.81 -4.24
CA ARG A 483 -1.67 -20.66 -4.83
C ARG A 483 -3.06 -20.19 -4.41
N VAL A 484 -3.93 -19.99 -5.39
CA VAL A 484 -5.29 -19.47 -5.21
C VAL A 484 -6.28 -20.34 -5.96
N VAL A 485 -7.44 -20.60 -5.36
CA VAL A 485 -8.57 -21.23 -6.03
C VAL A 485 -9.55 -20.12 -6.41
N ALA A 486 -9.93 -20.05 -7.68
CA ALA A 486 -10.93 -19.10 -8.18
C ALA A 486 -12.37 -19.54 -7.82
N ASP A 487 -12.70 -19.56 -6.53
CA ASP A 487 -14.00 -19.98 -5.98
C ASP A 487 -14.92 -18.84 -5.49
N ASN A 488 -14.52 -17.59 -5.68
CA ASN A 488 -15.21 -16.37 -5.29
C ASN A 488 -15.44 -15.43 -6.51
N PRO A 489 -16.51 -15.65 -7.30
CA PRO A 489 -16.77 -14.87 -8.52
C PRO A 489 -16.90 -13.36 -8.28
N GLY A 490 -16.11 -12.57 -9.00
CA GLY A 490 -16.05 -11.12 -8.90
C GLY A 490 -14.74 -10.53 -9.42
N ALA A 491 -14.54 -9.23 -9.24
CA ALA A 491 -13.29 -8.56 -9.61
C ALA A 491 -12.46 -8.22 -8.37
N TRP A 492 -11.23 -8.71 -8.33
CA TRP A 492 -10.32 -8.61 -7.19
C TRP A 492 -8.99 -7.97 -7.60
N ILE A 493 -8.59 -6.93 -6.88
CA ILE A 493 -7.29 -6.29 -7.11
C ILE A 493 -6.19 -7.02 -6.34
N PHE A 494 -5.03 -7.16 -6.98
CA PHE A 494 -3.80 -7.64 -6.36
C PHE A 494 -2.74 -6.56 -6.50
N HIS A 495 -2.20 -6.07 -5.39
CA HIS A 495 -1.32 -4.91 -5.42
C HIS A 495 -0.31 -4.88 -4.28
N CYS A 496 0.74 -4.08 -4.45
CA CYS A 496 1.60 -3.70 -3.35
C CYS A 496 0.83 -2.80 -2.38
N HIS A 497 0.93 -3.06 -1.08
CA HIS A 497 0.24 -2.30 -0.04
C HIS A 497 1.07 -1.11 0.50
N ILE A 498 2.24 -0.84 -0.08
CA ILE A 498 2.89 0.45 0.06
C ILE A 498 2.09 1.45 -0.80
N GLU A 499 1.49 2.46 -0.16
CA GLU A 499 0.57 3.38 -0.83
C GLU A 499 1.24 4.07 -2.02
N TRP A 500 2.49 4.49 -1.84
CA TRP A 500 3.26 5.14 -2.91
C TRP A 500 3.41 4.21 -4.12
N HIS A 501 3.63 2.92 -3.91
CA HIS A 501 3.78 1.94 -5.00
C HIS A 501 2.46 1.65 -5.70
N LEU A 502 1.35 1.57 -4.96
CA LEU A 502 0.01 1.47 -5.55
C LEU A 502 -0.30 2.70 -6.42
N GLN A 503 -0.03 3.91 -5.91
CA GLN A 503 -0.19 5.16 -6.68
C GLN A 503 0.76 5.24 -7.89
N ALA A 504 1.93 4.62 -7.81
CA ALA A 504 2.87 4.49 -8.93
C ALA A 504 2.42 3.45 -9.97
N GLY A 505 1.44 2.59 -9.66
CA GLY A 505 0.83 1.63 -10.59
C GLY A 505 1.15 0.15 -10.31
N LEU A 506 1.57 -0.21 -9.10
CA LEU A 506 1.94 -1.60 -8.77
C LEU A 506 0.73 -2.49 -8.44
N ALA A 507 -0.11 -2.76 -9.44
CA ALA A 507 -1.31 -3.56 -9.29
C ALA A 507 -1.68 -4.35 -10.56
N VAL A 508 -2.51 -5.38 -10.38
CA VAL A 508 -3.25 -6.07 -11.44
C VAL A 508 -4.67 -6.38 -10.95
N THR A 509 -5.58 -6.73 -11.86
CA THR A 509 -6.94 -7.13 -11.50
C THR A 509 -7.25 -8.55 -12.00
N PHE A 510 -7.81 -9.37 -11.12
CA PHE A 510 -8.35 -10.68 -11.43
C PHE A 510 -9.87 -10.57 -11.59
N ILE A 511 -10.38 -10.93 -12.76
CA ILE A 511 -11.80 -11.03 -13.07
C ILE A 511 -12.16 -12.51 -13.01
N GLU A 512 -12.82 -12.88 -11.93
CA GLU A 512 -13.00 -14.26 -11.55
C GLU A 512 -14.39 -14.77 -11.91
N ALA A 513 -14.44 -15.80 -12.74
CA ALA A 513 -15.67 -16.45 -13.15
C ALA A 513 -16.78 -15.46 -13.57
N PRO A 514 -16.53 -14.56 -14.52
CA PRO A 514 -17.40 -13.41 -14.80
C PRO A 514 -18.85 -13.78 -15.16
N LEU A 515 -19.06 -14.95 -15.77
CA LEU A 515 -20.41 -15.43 -16.08
C LEU A 515 -21.15 -15.96 -14.85
N GLU A 516 -20.44 -16.51 -13.86
CA GLU A 516 -21.01 -16.89 -12.57
C GLU A 516 -21.30 -15.65 -11.72
N ALA A 517 -20.40 -14.65 -11.74
CA ALA A 517 -20.61 -13.35 -11.14
C ALA A 517 -21.90 -12.72 -11.70
N GLN A 518 -22.05 -12.63 -13.02
CA GLN A 518 -23.29 -12.14 -13.67
C GLN A 518 -24.56 -12.86 -13.24
N ALA A 519 -24.48 -14.16 -12.93
CA ALA A 519 -25.64 -14.96 -12.54
C ALA A 519 -26.03 -14.79 -11.06
N ARG A 520 -25.08 -14.42 -10.20
CA ARG A 520 -25.24 -14.35 -8.74
C ARG A 520 -25.32 -12.92 -8.20
N ASN A 521 -24.64 -11.99 -8.88
CA ASN A 521 -24.39 -10.65 -8.41
C ASN A 521 -25.46 -9.69 -8.91
N ALA A 522 -25.86 -8.75 -8.06
CA ALA A 522 -26.78 -7.68 -8.42
C ALA A 522 -26.29 -6.38 -7.76
N ILE A 523 -25.57 -5.58 -8.55
CA ILE A 523 -25.05 -4.29 -8.08
C ILE A 523 -26.23 -3.38 -7.72
N PRO A 524 -26.29 -2.82 -6.50
CA PRO A 524 -27.35 -1.91 -6.09
C PRO A 524 -27.44 -0.65 -6.96
N ASP A 525 -28.66 -0.20 -7.25
CA ASP A 525 -28.94 1.01 -8.05
C ASP A 525 -28.20 2.27 -7.55
N VAL A 526 -28.00 2.38 -6.23
CA VAL A 526 -27.28 3.51 -5.62
C VAL A 526 -25.86 3.64 -6.16
N MET A 527 -25.17 2.55 -6.47
CA MET A 527 -23.80 2.61 -6.99
C MET A 527 -23.76 3.17 -8.40
N TYR A 528 -24.73 2.81 -9.25
CA TYR A 528 -24.89 3.40 -10.58
C TYR A 528 -25.19 4.90 -10.50
N GLN A 529 -26.03 5.33 -9.55
CA GLN A 529 -26.35 6.73 -9.31
C GLN A 529 -25.13 7.53 -8.82
N GLN A 530 -24.30 6.93 -7.96
CA GLN A 530 -23.07 7.53 -7.46
C GLN A 530 -22.03 7.72 -8.58
N CYS A 531 -21.84 6.71 -9.43
CA CYS A 531 -21.00 6.87 -10.63
C CYS A 531 -21.51 8.00 -11.54
N ALA A 532 -22.82 8.08 -11.78
CA ALA A 532 -23.41 9.15 -12.57
C ALA A 532 -23.19 10.54 -11.93
N ALA A 533 -23.28 10.65 -10.60
CA ALA A 533 -22.97 11.88 -9.86
C ALA A 533 -21.49 12.29 -10.00
N LEU A 534 -20.59 11.33 -10.17
CA LEU A 534 -19.16 11.55 -10.44
C LEU A 534 -18.83 11.70 -11.93
N SER A 535 -19.83 11.66 -12.81
CA SER A 535 -19.64 11.67 -14.26
C SER A 535 -18.76 10.51 -14.77
N LEU A 536 -18.85 9.35 -14.13
CA LEU A 536 -18.12 8.14 -14.48
C LEU A 536 -19.03 7.14 -15.23
N PRO A 537 -18.52 6.47 -16.28
CA PRO A 537 -19.26 5.44 -16.98
C PRO A 537 -19.47 4.20 -16.10
N THR A 538 -20.55 3.45 -16.37
CA THR A 538 -21.00 2.30 -15.55
C THR A 538 -21.23 1.03 -16.36
N SER A 539 -20.82 1.04 -17.63
CA SER A 539 -21.03 -0.08 -18.54
C SER A 539 -20.01 -0.05 -19.66
N GLY A 540 -19.75 -1.21 -20.25
CA GLY A 540 -18.83 -1.37 -21.36
C GLY A 540 -17.51 -1.99 -20.92
N ASN A 541 -16.50 -1.88 -21.78
CA ASN A 541 -15.12 -2.25 -21.45
C ASN A 541 -14.53 -1.27 -20.41
N ALA A 542 -13.28 -1.46 -20.02
CA ALA A 542 -12.60 -0.62 -19.02
C ALA A 542 -12.58 0.89 -19.36
N ALA A 543 -12.77 1.26 -20.62
CA ALA A 543 -12.85 2.65 -21.09
C ALA A 543 -14.30 3.17 -21.28
N GLY A 544 -15.32 2.34 -21.05
CA GLY A 544 -16.73 2.70 -21.20
C GLY A 544 -17.32 2.51 -22.59
N HIS A 545 -16.62 1.79 -23.47
CA HIS A 545 -17.09 1.49 -24.83
C HIS A 545 -17.93 0.22 -24.86
N PRO A 546 -18.96 0.15 -25.74
CA PRO A 546 -19.86 -0.99 -25.79
C PRO A 546 -19.16 -2.28 -26.19
N ALA A 547 -19.79 -3.41 -25.88
CA ALA A 547 -19.29 -4.73 -26.22
C ALA A 547 -19.10 -4.99 -27.73
N SER A 548 -19.59 -4.11 -28.61
CA SER A 548 -19.30 -4.13 -30.06
C SER A 548 -17.87 -3.70 -30.39
N ASP A 549 -17.23 -2.93 -29.50
CA ASP A 549 -15.94 -2.26 -29.72
C ASP A 549 -14.99 -2.52 -28.53
N LEU A 550 -14.86 -3.79 -28.12
CA LEU A 550 -14.11 -4.20 -26.92
C LEU A 550 -12.67 -3.68 -26.83
N LEU A 551 -12.03 -3.49 -27.99
CA LEU A 551 -10.62 -3.07 -28.09
C LEU A 551 -10.44 -1.56 -28.20
N ASP A 552 -11.53 -0.79 -28.23
CA ASP A 552 -11.45 0.68 -28.22
C ASP A 552 -11.22 1.15 -26.79
N PHE A 553 -10.07 1.75 -26.54
CA PHE A 553 -9.72 2.37 -25.25
C PHE A 553 -9.62 3.88 -25.35
N ALA A 554 -10.19 4.50 -26.40
CA ALA A 554 -10.18 5.95 -26.55
C ALA A 554 -10.80 6.62 -25.32
N GLY A 555 -10.09 7.62 -24.77
CA GLY A 555 -10.50 8.33 -23.56
C GLY A 555 -9.88 7.78 -22.27
N TRP A 556 -9.39 6.53 -22.28
CA TRP A 556 -8.60 5.96 -21.20
C TRP A 556 -7.11 6.12 -21.50
N THR A 557 -6.46 7.06 -20.81
CA THR A 557 -5.04 7.35 -21.03
C THR A 557 -4.19 6.25 -20.40
N LEU A 558 -3.85 5.25 -21.21
CA LEU A 558 -2.87 4.22 -20.84
C LEU A 558 -1.45 4.80 -20.84
N GLY A 559 -0.62 4.29 -19.93
CA GLY A 559 0.75 4.75 -19.70
C GLY A 559 0.91 5.46 -18.35
N PRO A 560 2.09 6.08 -18.11
CA PRO A 560 3.19 6.25 -19.05
C PRO A 560 3.88 4.91 -19.40
N TYR A 561 4.70 4.90 -20.46
CA TYR A 561 5.30 3.67 -21.00
C TYR A 561 6.81 3.64 -20.74
N GLN A 562 7.38 2.44 -20.73
CA GLN A 562 8.83 2.30 -20.57
C GLN A 562 9.59 3.08 -21.65
N GLN A 563 10.70 3.70 -21.25
CA GLN A 563 11.54 4.42 -22.19
C GLN A 563 12.16 3.45 -23.20
N VAL A 564 11.94 3.71 -24.49
CA VAL A 564 12.73 3.07 -25.54
C VAL A 564 14.13 3.71 -25.54
N LEU A 565 15.06 3.07 -24.84
CA LEU A 565 16.46 3.47 -24.76
C LEU A 565 17.13 3.39 -26.16
N GLY A 566 17.93 4.40 -26.51
CA GLY A 566 18.73 4.43 -27.73
C GLY A 566 18.59 5.68 -28.61
N TRP A 567 19.39 5.72 -29.69
CA TRP A 567 19.43 6.84 -30.62
C TRP A 567 18.22 6.84 -31.57
N ARG A 568 17.18 7.61 -31.24
CA ARG A 568 16.05 7.84 -32.15
C ARG A 568 16.52 8.59 -33.41
N PRO A 569 15.84 8.49 -34.57
CA PRO A 569 16.22 9.21 -35.79
C PRO A 569 16.40 10.72 -35.58
N LYS A 570 15.60 11.34 -34.71
CA LYS A 570 15.77 12.74 -34.29
C LYS A 570 17.07 12.98 -33.50
N GLY A 571 17.43 12.07 -32.60
CA GLY A 571 18.69 12.13 -31.85
C GLY A 571 19.91 11.91 -32.75
N ILE A 572 19.84 10.94 -33.67
CA ILE A 572 20.88 10.72 -34.70
C ILE A 572 21.04 11.99 -35.54
N GLY A 573 19.94 12.59 -35.99
CA GLY A 573 19.96 13.83 -36.76
C GLY A 573 20.52 15.02 -35.99
N ALA A 574 20.14 15.17 -34.71
CA ALA A 574 20.67 16.22 -33.84
C ALA A 574 22.18 16.05 -33.62
N MET A 575 22.65 14.84 -33.31
CA MET A 575 24.07 14.53 -33.16
C MET A 575 24.83 14.76 -34.46
N ALA A 576 24.30 14.31 -35.60
CA ALA A 576 24.89 14.58 -36.91
C ALA A 576 25.00 16.09 -37.19
N GLY A 577 23.98 16.87 -36.81
CA GLY A 577 24.00 18.33 -36.86
C GLY A 577 25.10 18.93 -35.97
N CYS A 578 25.19 18.51 -34.70
CA CYS A 578 26.24 18.96 -33.78
C CYS A 578 27.64 18.64 -34.34
N VAL A 579 27.87 17.42 -34.79
CA VAL A 579 29.15 17.01 -35.41
C VAL A 579 29.46 17.86 -36.64
N LEU A 580 28.49 18.07 -37.54
CA LEU A 580 28.66 18.91 -38.72
C LEU A 580 29.04 20.35 -38.35
N THR A 581 28.32 20.96 -37.39
CA THR A 581 28.62 22.32 -36.94
C THR A 581 29.99 22.44 -36.28
N ALA A 582 30.40 21.45 -35.47
CA ALA A 582 31.73 21.41 -34.88
C ALA A 582 32.82 21.30 -35.94
N VAL A 583 32.63 20.43 -36.95
CA VAL A 583 33.56 20.25 -38.07
C VAL A 583 33.67 21.52 -38.91
N LEU A 584 32.56 22.18 -39.23
CA LEU A 584 32.57 23.47 -39.93
C LEU A 584 33.24 24.57 -39.10
N GLY A 585 33.01 24.59 -37.78
CA GLY A 585 33.67 25.51 -36.85
C GLY A 585 35.19 25.32 -36.86
N MET A 586 35.65 24.07 -36.73
CA MET A 586 37.08 23.74 -36.80
C MET A 586 37.68 24.13 -38.15
N MET A 587 37.03 23.80 -39.27
CA MET A 587 37.49 24.20 -40.61
C MET A 587 37.60 25.73 -40.74
N THR A 588 36.62 26.46 -40.21
CA THR A 588 36.63 27.93 -40.25
C THR A 588 37.79 28.50 -39.43
N VAL A 589 38.03 27.97 -38.22
CA VAL A 589 39.18 28.36 -37.38
C VAL A 589 40.49 28.06 -38.10
N THR A 590 40.66 26.85 -38.65
CA THR A 590 41.85 26.47 -39.42
C THR A 590 42.05 27.39 -40.64
N TRP A 591 40.98 27.72 -41.36
CA TRP A 591 41.03 28.65 -42.48
C TRP A 591 41.51 30.03 -42.06
N TYR A 592 41.01 30.59 -40.96
CA TYR A 592 41.48 31.88 -40.43
C TYR A 592 42.91 31.81 -39.89
N SER A 593 43.32 30.70 -39.29
CA SER A 593 44.70 30.51 -38.81
C SER A 593 45.70 30.31 -39.94
N LEU A 594 45.30 29.78 -41.09
CA LEU A 594 46.13 29.64 -42.29
C LEU A 594 46.03 30.86 -43.22
N GLY A 595 44.90 31.58 -43.18
CA GLY A 595 44.55 32.69 -44.04
C GLY A 595 44.98 34.04 -43.47
N GLY A 596 46.25 34.39 -43.68
CA GLY A 596 46.69 35.79 -43.62
C GLY A 596 47.95 36.03 -42.80
N HIS A 597 49.11 35.60 -43.32
CA HIS A 597 50.33 36.35 -43.03
C HIS A 597 50.29 37.62 -43.88
N ILE A 598 49.73 38.71 -43.33
CA ILE A 598 50.02 40.04 -43.85
C ILE A 598 51.55 40.17 -43.74
N SER A 599 52.23 40.42 -44.87
CA SER A 599 53.69 40.53 -44.83
C SER A 599 54.09 41.72 -43.96
N GLU A 600 55.27 41.67 -43.34
CA GLU A 600 55.79 42.80 -42.55
C GLU A 600 55.81 44.11 -43.39
N GLU A 601 56.01 43.99 -44.71
CA GLU A 601 55.92 45.09 -45.67
C GLU A 601 54.50 45.66 -45.84
N GLU A 602 53.46 44.83 -45.85
CA GLU A 602 52.06 45.29 -45.93
C GLU A 602 51.62 45.98 -44.64
N MET A 603 52.03 45.47 -43.48
CA MET A 603 51.82 46.13 -42.18
C MET A 603 52.54 47.49 -42.11
N GLU A 604 53.78 47.58 -42.58
CA GLU A 604 54.51 48.86 -42.66
C GLU A 604 53.87 49.84 -43.63
N HIS A 605 53.30 49.35 -44.74
CA HIS A 605 52.60 50.18 -45.72
C HIS A 605 51.34 50.80 -45.13
N GLU A 606 50.51 50.01 -44.44
CA GLU A 606 49.32 50.53 -43.75
C GLU A 606 49.67 51.49 -42.60
N ALA A 607 50.71 51.19 -41.83
CA ALA A 607 51.18 52.08 -40.76
C ALA A 607 51.68 53.43 -41.31
N ARG A 608 52.36 53.44 -42.48
CA ARG A 608 52.74 54.66 -43.19
C ARG A 608 51.53 55.46 -43.65
N LEU A 609 50.54 54.81 -44.27
CA LEU A 609 49.30 55.48 -44.71
C LEU A 609 48.53 56.10 -43.53
N GLN A 610 48.42 55.40 -42.40
CA GLN A 610 47.78 55.95 -41.19
C GLN A 610 48.56 57.14 -40.57
N GLN A 611 49.89 57.11 -40.60
CA GLN A 611 50.72 58.24 -40.16
C GLN A 611 50.60 59.45 -41.09
N GLU A 612 50.52 59.24 -42.41
CA GLU A 612 50.27 60.31 -43.38
C GLU A 612 48.88 60.92 -43.22
N GLU A 613 47.86 60.11 -42.94
CA GLU A 613 46.49 60.57 -42.70
C GLU A 613 46.39 61.38 -41.39
N LYS A 614 47.07 60.95 -40.32
CA LYS A 614 47.25 61.74 -39.08
C LYS A 614 47.98 63.06 -39.34
N ARG A 615 49.03 63.08 -40.17
CA ARG A 615 49.74 64.31 -40.56
C ARG A 615 48.88 65.26 -41.40
N ARG A 616 47.98 64.74 -42.26
CA ARG A 616 47.01 65.56 -43.01
C ARG A 616 45.93 66.17 -42.11
N ARG A 617 45.45 65.44 -41.10
CA ARG A 617 44.46 65.93 -40.12
C ARG A 617 45.04 66.97 -39.13
N GLY A 618 46.32 66.88 -38.78
CA GLY A 618 46.97 67.79 -37.82
C GLY A 618 47.29 69.21 -38.32
N LYS A 619 47.22 69.49 -39.63
CA LYS A 619 47.50 70.83 -40.20
C LYS A 619 46.26 71.72 -40.41
N PHE A 620 45.05 71.20 -40.16
CA PHE A 620 43.78 71.88 -40.48
C PHE A 620 43.15 72.69 -39.32
N PHE A 621 43.67 72.58 -38.08
CA PHE A 621 43.08 73.19 -36.87
C PHE A 621 44.00 74.19 -36.14
N GLY A 622 44.79 74.96 -36.88
CA GLY A 622 45.66 75.97 -36.30
C GLY A 622 45.82 77.20 -37.19
N LEU A 623 44.76 78.03 -37.30
CA LEU A 623 44.80 79.47 -37.61
C LEU A 623 43.37 79.99 -37.86
N TYR A 624 42.69 80.48 -36.82
CA TYR A 624 42.03 81.81 -36.83
C TYR A 624 41.42 82.13 -35.45
N LYS A 625 42.02 83.13 -34.79
CA LYS A 625 41.48 83.84 -33.61
C LYS A 625 40.63 85.04 -34.10
N PRO A 626 39.70 85.55 -33.27
CA PRO A 626 38.59 86.39 -33.69
C PRO A 626 38.96 87.88 -33.74
N LYS A 627 38.20 88.69 -34.49
CA LYS A 627 37.94 90.10 -34.16
C LYS A 627 36.75 90.70 -34.94
N ASN A 628 35.92 91.38 -34.14
CA ASN A 628 34.84 92.34 -34.41
C ASN A 628 33.50 91.81 -34.90
#